data_AF-A0A7Y1V5E4-F1
#
_entry.id   AF-A0A7Y1V5E4-F1
#
_cell.length_a   1.000
_cell.length_b   1.000
_cell.length_c   1.000
_cell.angle_alpha   90.00
_cell.angle_beta   90.00
_cell.angle_gamma   90.00
#
_symmetry.space_group_name_H-M   'P 1'
#
loop_
_entity.id
_entity.type
_entity.pdbx_description
1 polymer ?
#
loop_
_entity_poly.entity_id
_entity_poly.type
_entity_poly.pdbx_seq_one_letter_code
_entity_poly.pdbx_strand_id
1 'polypeptide(L)'
;EMLSGNEMDEEEWNDLTAKFLTDHQFFTDSARRQFGEQKAKNLKSIIKTKKLFSKVSKNTIPERGIETMFRVALRNNNGLGQIADNKANIMLSVNAIMLSLILSSLLPKLDNNSFLIIPTIIIIIVCLSTMYYAVLATRPKVVRSQYSRDALLANKVNLLFFGNFNNIPLEEFEWGMDQIMSDKNLLYGSLTKDLYYIGLILDKKYKYLRISYTLFIFGLIAAGISYIIALLV
;
A
#
# COMPACT_ATOMS: atom_id res chain seq x y z
N GLU A 1 -40.26 25.32 -16.74
CA GLU A 1 -40.03 24.92 -15.34
C GLU A 1 -41.22 25.20 -14.41
N MET A 2 -41.85 26.39 -14.38
CA MET A 2 -43.05 26.58 -13.52
C MET A 2 -44.39 26.00 -14.06
N LEU A 3 -44.43 25.43 -15.28
CA LEU A 3 -45.66 24.91 -15.89
C LEU A 3 -45.70 23.39 -16.10
N SER A 4 -44.60 22.66 -15.84
CA SER A 4 -44.48 21.22 -16.13
C SER A 4 -44.03 20.35 -14.95
N GLY A 5 -43.65 20.94 -13.81
CA GLY A 5 -43.32 20.20 -12.58
C GLY A 5 -42.04 19.36 -12.61
N ASN A 6 -41.30 19.34 -13.72
CA ASN A 6 -40.04 18.60 -13.85
C ASN A 6 -38.86 19.52 -13.54
N GLU A 7 -38.01 19.11 -12.59
CA GLU A 7 -36.68 19.70 -12.39
C GLU A 7 -35.77 19.23 -13.52
N MET A 8 -35.19 20.18 -14.27
CA MET A 8 -34.31 19.90 -15.40
C MET A 8 -32.90 20.32 -15.01
N ASP A 9 -31.92 19.45 -15.27
CA ASP A 9 -30.53 19.75 -14.92
C ASP A 9 -29.95 20.84 -15.84
N GLU A 10 -28.97 21.60 -15.34
CA GLU A 10 -28.37 22.74 -16.04
C GLU A 10 -27.70 22.30 -17.35
N GLU A 11 -27.17 21.07 -17.41
CA GLU A 11 -26.64 20.47 -18.63
C GLU A 11 -27.74 20.20 -19.67
N GLU A 12 -28.88 19.66 -19.24
CA GLU A 12 -30.02 19.35 -20.11
C GLU A 12 -30.67 20.65 -20.64
N TRP A 13 -30.80 21.69 -19.81
CA TRP A 13 -31.27 23.02 -20.22
C TRP A 13 -30.38 23.63 -21.31
N ASN A 14 -29.06 23.57 -21.12
CA ASN A 14 -28.09 24.12 -22.07
C ASN A 14 -28.13 23.38 -23.41
N ASP A 15 -28.35 22.06 -23.41
CA ASP A 15 -28.43 21.25 -24.63
C ASP A 15 -29.70 21.52 -25.43
N LEU A 16 -30.85 21.61 -24.76
CA LEU A 16 -32.11 21.99 -25.39
C LEU A 16 -32.05 23.41 -25.95
N THR A 17 -31.45 24.34 -25.19
CA THR A 17 -31.30 25.74 -25.61
C THR A 17 -30.35 25.87 -26.80
N ALA A 18 -29.22 25.16 -26.80
CA ALA A 18 -28.29 25.15 -27.92
C ALA A 18 -28.98 24.62 -29.19
N LYS A 19 -29.69 23.49 -29.08
CA LYS A 19 -30.43 22.88 -30.19
C LYS A 19 -31.49 23.83 -30.75
N PHE A 20 -32.31 24.43 -29.89
CA PHE A 20 -33.31 25.42 -30.27
C PHE A 20 -32.70 26.62 -31.02
N LEU A 21 -31.60 27.18 -30.49
CA LEU A 21 -30.92 28.30 -31.13
C LEU A 21 -30.24 27.91 -32.45
N THR A 22 -29.77 26.68 -32.61
CA THR A 22 -29.21 26.22 -33.89
C THR A 22 -30.30 26.08 -34.94
N ASP A 23 -31.44 25.49 -34.59
CA ASP A 23 -32.52 25.16 -35.53
C ASP A 23 -33.39 26.38 -35.91
N HIS A 24 -33.51 27.36 -35.01
CA HIS A 24 -34.34 28.54 -35.22
C HIS A 24 -33.81 29.48 -36.31
N GLN A 25 -34.66 30.03 -37.17
CA GLN A 25 -34.31 31.14 -38.08
C GLN A 25 -35.33 32.27 -37.98
N PHE A 26 -34.86 33.51 -38.08
CA PHE A 26 -35.75 34.67 -38.12
C PHE A 26 -36.36 34.82 -39.52
N PHE A 27 -37.67 34.96 -39.59
CA PHE A 27 -38.44 35.00 -40.85
C PHE A 27 -38.45 36.36 -41.56
N THR A 28 -37.98 37.42 -40.90
CA THR A 28 -37.95 38.79 -41.46
C THR A 28 -36.54 39.37 -41.45
N ASP A 29 -36.26 40.24 -42.41
CA ASP A 29 -34.95 40.91 -42.53
C ASP A 29 -34.66 41.84 -41.36
N SER A 30 -35.68 42.53 -40.86
CA SER A 30 -35.57 43.38 -39.68
C SER A 30 -35.16 42.59 -38.43
N ALA A 31 -35.77 41.42 -38.21
CA ALA A 31 -35.45 40.56 -37.07
C ALA A 31 -34.06 39.92 -37.20
N ARG A 32 -33.64 39.53 -38.41
CA ARG A 32 -32.28 39.03 -38.67
C ARG A 32 -31.21 40.05 -38.31
N ARG A 33 -31.38 41.31 -38.72
CA ARG A 33 -30.43 42.39 -38.44
C ARG A 33 -30.38 42.75 -36.96
N GLN A 34 -31.52 42.79 -36.29
CA GLN A 34 -31.60 43.22 -34.90
C GLN A 34 -31.17 42.14 -33.90
N PHE A 35 -31.54 40.88 -34.13
CA PHE A 35 -31.38 39.80 -33.15
C PHE A 35 -30.35 38.73 -33.55
N GLY A 36 -29.88 38.72 -34.80
CA GLY A 36 -28.90 37.73 -35.30
C GLY A 36 -27.57 37.76 -34.55
N GLU A 37 -27.04 38.95 -34.27
CA GLU A 37 -25.76 39.10 -33.56
C GLU A 37 -25.85 38.61 -32.11
N GLN A 38 -26.92 38.97 -31.39
CA GLN A 38 -27.14 38.51 -30.03
C GLN A 38 -27.35 36.99 -29.96
N LYS A 39 -28.09 36.43 -30.93
CA LYS A 39 -28.27 34.99 -31.07
C LYS A 39 -26.93 34.26 -31.23
N ALA A 40 -26.03 34.77 -32.07
CA ALA A 40 -24.70 34.20 -32.25
C ALA A 40 -23.83 34.30 -30.97
N LYS A 41 -23.91 35.42 -30.25
CA LYS A 41 -23.24 35.61 -28.96
C LYS A 41 -23.73 34.61 -27.91
N ASN A 42 -25.04 34.41 -27.80
CA ASN A 42 -25.65 33.46 -26.86
C ASN A 42 -25.30 32.00 -27.20
N LEU A 43 -25.28 31.63 -28.50
CA LEU A 43 -24.86 30.28 -28.90
C LEU A 43 -23.39 30.01 -28.53
N LYS A 44 -22.52 31.01 -28.72
CA LYS A 44 -21.09 30.91 -28.38
C LYS A 44 -20.87 30.78 -26.86
N SER A 45 -21.65 31.48 -26.03
CA SER A 45 -21.54 31.34 -24.58
C SER A 45 -21.98 29.96 -24.11
N ILE A 46 -23.10 29.42 -24.61
CA ILE A 46 -23.60 28.09 -24.24
C ILE A 46 -22.58 27.00 -24.61
N ILE A 47 -21.99 27.05 -25.82
CA ILE A 47 -20.96 26.09 -26.25
C ILE A 47 -19.70 26.19 -25.36
N LYS A 48 -19.30 27.40 -24.96
CA LYS A 48 -18.16 27.61 -24.06
C LYS A 48 -18.43 27.04 -22.67
N THR A 49 -19.63 27.28 -22.15
CA THR A 49 -20.10 26.75 -20.86
C THR A 49 -20.11 25.21 -20.88
N LYS A 50 -20.68 24.58 -21.92
CA LYS A 50 -20.65 23.12 -22.12
C LYS A 50 -19.22 22.55 -22.14
N LYS A 51 -18.30 23.22 -22.85
CA LYS A 51 -16.87 22.84 -22.84
C LYS A 51 -16.25 22.95 -21.45
N LEU A 52 -16.62 23.96 -20.65
CA LEU A 52 -16.17 24.07 -19.26
C LEU A 52 -16.76 22.96 -18.39
N PHE A 53 -18.06 22.72 -18.44
CA PHE A 53 -18.74 21.67 -17.67
C PHE A 53 -18.19 20.28 -18.00
N SER A 54 -17.99 19.95 -19.28
CA SER A 54 -17.34 18.69 -19.69
C SER A 54 -15.88 18.56 -19.20
N LYS A 55 -15.20 19.68 -18.93
CA LYS A 55 -13.84 19.72 -18.37
C LYS A 55 -13.85 19.61 -16.85
N VAL A 56 -14.90 20.11 -16.19
CA VAL A 56 -15.13 20.04 -14.74
C VAL A 56 -15.69 18.68 -14.33
N SER A 57 -16.59 18.07 -15.09
CA SER A 57 -17.08 16.70 -14.85
C SER A 57 -15.99 15.65 -15.09
N LYS A 58 -15.02 15.97 -15.95
CA LYS A 58 -13.74 15.25 -16.06
C LYS A 58 -12.76 15.49 -14.90
N ASN A 59 -13.13 16.20 -13.82
CA ASN A 59 -12.39 16.18 -12.55
C ASN A 59 -12.57 14.83 -11.82
N THR A 60 -12.46 13.73 -12.55
CA THR A 60 -12.00 12.45 -12.02
C THR A 60 -10.68 12.68 -11.30
N ILE A 61 -10.46 12.02 -10.16
CA ILE A 61 -9.22 12.09 -9.36
C ILE A 61 -8.02 12.21 -10.31
N PRO A 62 -7.18 13.27 -10.20
CA PRO A 62 -6.11 13.50 -11.16
C PRO A 62 -5.24 12.25 -11.27
N GLU A 63 -4.98 11.76 -12.48
CA GLU A 63 -4.19 10.53 -12.72
C GLU A 63 -2.80 10.61 -12.06
N ARG A 64 -2.19 11.80 -12.10
CA ARG A 64 -0.95 12.10 -11.38
C ARG A 64 -1.07 11.95 -9.87
N GLY A 65 -2.24 12.24 -9.29
CA GLY A 65 -2.53 12.04 -7.88
C GLY A 65 -2.58 10.56 -7.51
N ILE A 66 -3.21 9.73 -8.35
CA ILE A 66 -3.27 8.26 -8.17
C ILE A 66 -1.86 7.66 -8.28
N GLU A 67 -1.10 8.05 -9.30
CA GLU A 67 0.29 7.60 -9.48
C GLU A 67 1.17 8.00 -8.28
N THR A 68 1.06 9.25 -7.84
CA THR A 68 1.80 9.75 -6.66
C THR A 68 1.40 8.98 -5.40
N MET A 69 0.11 8.67 -5.23
CA MET A 69 -0.38 7.89 -4.09
C MET A 69 0.22 6.49 -4.07
N PHE A 70 0.19 5.75 -5.19
CA PHE A 70 0.84 4.43 -5.27
C PHE A 70 2.35 4.52 -5.04
N ARG A 71 3.03 5.50 -5.65
CA ARG A 71 4.46 5.71 -5.46
C ARG A 71 4.82 5.93 -3.99
N VAL A 72 4.07 6.80 -3.31
CA VAL A 72 4.27 7.11 -1.87
C VAL A 72 3.95 5.88 -1.02
N ALA A 73 2.83 5.21 -1.29
CA ALA A 73 2.40 4.04 -0.51
C ALA A 73 3.39 2.87 -0.62
N LEU A 74 3.86 2.54 -1.83
CA LEU A 74 4.86 1.49 -2.05
C LEU A 74 6.19 1.85 -1.40
N ARG A 75 6.66 3.10 -1.56
CA ARG A 75 7.88 3.58 -0.90
C ARG A 75 7.79 3.48 0.62
N ASN A 76 6.67 3.90 1.19
CA ASN A 76 6.45 3.84 2.63
C ASN A 76 6.43 2.40 3.14
N ASN A 77 5.72 1.49 2.46
CA ASN A 77 5.67 0.08 2.87
C ASN A 77 7.02 -0.62 2.77
N ASN A 78 7.79 -0.37 1.70
CA ASN A 78 9.16 -0.87 1.59
C ASN A 78 10.06 -0.31 2.71
N GLY A 79 9.91 0.98 3.04
CA GLY A 79 10.61 1.61 4.16
C GLY A 79 10.25 0.98 5.51
N LEU A 80 8.97 0.73 5.78
CA LEU A 80 8.53 0.01 6.99
C LEU A 80 9.13 -1.41 7.04
N GLY A 81 9.21 -2.09 5.90
CA GLY A 81 9.89 -3.38 5.78
C GLY A 81 11.34 -3.31 6.23
N GLN A 82 12.09 -2.32 5.73
CA GLN A 82 13.50 -2.09 6.12
C GLN A 82 13.63 -1.72 7.61
N ILE A 83 12.71 -0.92 8.15
CA ILE A 83 12.70 -0.58 9.59
C ILE A 83 12.51 -1.83 10.45
N ALA A 84 11.59 -2.73 10.04
CA ALA A 84 11.37 -3.98 10.74
C ALA A 84 12.62 -4.87 10.71
N ASP A 85 13.28 -5.00 9.55
CA ASP A 85 14.51 -5.78 9.40
C ASP A 85 15.65 -5.18 10.23
N ASN A 86 15.80 -3.86 10.25
CA ASN A 86 16.78 -3.19 11.11
C ASN A 86 16.52 -3.43 12.60
N LYS A 87 15.26 -3.36 13.06
CA LYS A 87 14.92 -3.65 14.46
C LYS A 87 15.20 -5.11 14.83
N ALA A 88 14.95 -6.05 13.92
CA ALA A 88 15.29 -7.45 14.13
C ALA A 88 16.83 -7.67 14.19
N ASN A 89 17.60 -7.01 13.33
CA ASN A 89 19.07 -7.05 13.37
C ASN A 89 19.65 -6.45 14.65
N ILE A 90 19.06 -5.37 15.18
CA ILE A 90 19.41 -4.85 16.51
C ILE A 90 19.14 -5.90 17.59
N MET A 91 17.97 -6.55 17.56
CA MET A 91 17.63 -7.62 18.51
C MET A 91 18.59 -8.80 18.45
N LEU A 92 18.98 -9.24 17.24
CA LEU A 92 20.00 -10.26 17.03
C LEU A 92 21.34 -9.84 17.66
N SER A 93 21.79 -8.62 17.39
CA SER A 93 23.08 -8.11 17.83
C SER A 93 23.17 -7.97 19.35
N VAL A 94 22.14 -7.40 19.99
CA VAL A 94 22.10 -7.25 21.45
C VAL A 94 22.13 -8.62 22.14
N ASN A 95 21.34 -9.58 21.67
CA ASN A 95 21.33 -10.93 22.27
C ASN A 95 22.62 -11.71 22.01
N ALA A 96 23.27 -11.52 20.84
CA ALA A 96 24.57 -12.12 20.57
C ALA A 96 25.67 -11.58 21.51
N ILE A 97 25.68 -10.26 21.75
CA ILE A 97 26.59 -9.63 22.73
C ILE A 97 26.32 -10.18 24.13
N MET A 98 25.05 -10.25 24.55
CA MET A 98 24.69 -10.80 25.86
C MET A 98 25.15 -12.26 26.03
N LEU A 99 24.91 -13.12 25.03
CA LEU A 99 25.38 -14.51 25.06
C LEU A 99 26.90 -14.61 25.15
N SER A 100 27.63 -13.76 24.42
CA SER A 100 29.09 -13.68 24.49
C SER A 100 29.58 -13.31 25.90
N LEU A 101 28.93 -12.34 26.56
CA LEU A 101 29.24 -11.96 27.95
C LEU A 101 28.92 -13.09 28.94
N ILE A 102 27.80 -13.78 28.77
CA ILE A 102 27.44 -14.93 29.60
C ILE A 102 28.50 -16.04 29.45
N LEU A 103 28.90 -16.34 28.21
CA LEU A 103 29.89 -17.38 27.93
C LEU A 103 31.29 -17.04 28.42
N SER A 104 31.71 -15.79 28.31
CA SER A 104 33.06 -15.36 28.72
C SER A 104 33.19 -15.07 30.22
N SER A 105 32.14 -14.57 30.87
CA SER A 105 32.23 -14.06 32.25
C SER A 105 31.47 -14.91 33.28
N LEU A 106 30.31 -15.45 32.92
CA LEU A 106 29.46 -16.20 33.85
C LEU A 106 29.70 -17.72 33.80
N LEU A 107 29.82 -18.31 32.61
CA LEU A 107 29.99 -19.76 32.47
C LEU A 107 31.19 -20.31 33.27
N PRO A 108 32.39 -19.69 33.25
CA PRO A 108 33.54 -20.15 34.05
C PRO A 108 33.32 -20.09 35.58
N LYS A 109 32.36 -19.28 36.04
CA LYS A 109 32.07 -19.12 37.47
C LYS A 109 31.05 -20.13 37.99
N LEU A 110 30.36 -20.86 37.11
CA LEU A 110 29.32 -21.81 37.48
C LEU A 110 29.85 -23.04 38.20
N ASP A 111 31.07 -23.49 37.85
CA ASP A 111 31.71 -24.63 38.51
C ASP A 111 31.88 -24.40 40.01
N ASN A 112 32.13 -23.15 40.41
CA ASN A 112 32.31 -22.76 41.80
C ASN A 112 31.05 -22.17 42.45
N ASN A 113 30.02 -21.83 41.67
CA ASN A 113 28.82 -21.13 42.15
C ASN A 113 27.56 -21.79 41.59
N SER A 114 27.20 -22.95 42.12
CA SER A 114 26.06 -23.74 41.63
C SER A 114 24.71 -23.02 41.69
N PHE A 115 24.54 -22.07 42.62
CA PHE A 115 23.33 -21.26 42.73
C PHE A 115 23.09 -20.35 41.50
N LEU A 116 24.14 -20.02 40.73
CA LEU A 116 24.02 -19.20 39.51
C LEU A 116 23.58 -20.00 38.27
N ILE A 117 23.52 -21.33 38.34
CA ILE A 117 23.16 -22.19 37.20
C ILE A 117 21.75 -21.87 36.70
N ILE A 118 20.75 -21.85 37.59
CA ILE A 118 19.35 -21.63 37.22
C ILE A 118 19.15 -20.24 36.56
N PRO A 119 19.59 -19.12 37.18
CA PRO A 119 19.51 -17.80 36.54
C PRO A 119 20.23 -17.72 35.18
N THR A 120 21.37 -18.40 35.04
CA THR A 120 22.16 -18.42 33.78
C THR A 120 21.42 -19.17 32.68
N ILE A 121 20.80 -20.31 32.98
CA ILE A 121 20.00 -21.07 32.00
C ILE A 121 18.79 -20.24 31.56
N ILE A 122 18.10 -19.57 32.49
CA ILE A 122 16.94 -18.73 32.17
C ILE A 122 17.32 -17.64 31.17
N ILE A 123 18.40 -16.88 31.43
CA ILE A 123 18.80 -15.79 30.52
C ILE A 123 19.24 -16.32 29.15
N ILE A 124 19.92 -17.47 29.08
CA ILE A 124 20.29 -18.10 27.80
C ILE A 124 19.04 -18.48 27.01
N ILE A 125 18.04 -19.11 27.64
CA ILE A 125 16.78 -19.48 26.98
C ILE A 125 16.04 -18.24 26.47
N VAL A 126 16.01 -17.16 27.25
CA VAL A 126 15.41 -15.88 26.86
C VAL A 126 16.12 -15.30 25.64
N CYS A 127 17.46 -15.27 25.63
CA CYS A 127 18.24 -14.77 24.52
C CYS A 127 18.02 -15.59 23.24
N LEU A 128 18.06 -16.92 23.32
CA LEU A 128 17.83 -17.80 22.18
C LEU A 128 16.39 -17.67 21.64
N SER A 129 15.39 -17.62 22.52
CA SER A 129 13.99 -17.46 22.13
C SER A 129 13.75 -16.11 21.47
N THR A 130 14.32 -15.04 22.01
CA THR A 130 14.27 -13.70 21.40
C THR A 130 14.91 -13.71 20.02
N MET A 131 16.10 -14.30 19.91
CA MET A 131 16.84 -14.41 18.65
C MET A 131 16.06 -15.19 17.58
N TYR A 132 15.41 -16.28 17.98
CA TYR A 132 14.56 -17.08 17.10
C TYR A 132 13.44 -16.25 16.44
N TYR A 133 12.71 -15.45 17.22
CA TYR A 133 11.65 -14.58 16.67
C TYR A 133 12.22 -13.43 15.82
N ALA A 134 13.38 -12.88 16.17
CA ALA A 134 14.04 -11.87 15.35
C ALA A 134 14.43 -12.43 13.97
N VAL A 135 14.96 -13.66 13.91
CA VAL A 135 15.25 -14.34 12.63
C VAL A 135 13.98 -14.62 11.83
N LEU A 136 12.87 -14.99 12.49
CA LEU A 136 11.59 -15.17 11.78
C LEU A 136 11.05 -13.87 11.18
N ALA A 137 11.36 -12.71 11.77
CA ALA A 137 10.98 -11.40 11.24
C ALA A 137 11.78 -11.02 9.97
N THR A 138 13.04 -11.42 9.87
CA THR A 138 13.90 -11.15 8.69
C THR A 138 13.77 -12.19 7.59
N ARG A 139 13.19 -13.37 7.89
CA ARG A 139 13.00 -14.43 6.90
C ARG A 139 12.13 -13.95 5.72
N PRO A 140 12.62 -13.99 4.47
CA PRO A 140 11.83 -13.59 3.31
C PRO A 140 10.63 -14.54 3.14
N LYS A 141 9.44 -13.96 2.97
CA LYS A 141 8.21 -14.71 2.68
C LYS A 141 7.65 -14.22 1.36
N VAL A 142 7.33 -15.17 0.48
CA VAL A 142 6.80 -14.90 -0.86
C VAL A 142 5.38 -15.45 -0.92
N VAL A 143 4.40 -14.62 -1.28
CA VAL A 143 3.05 -15.05 -1.61
C VAL A 143 2.99 -15.30 -3.11
N ARG A 144 2.74 -16.54 -3.53
CA ARG A 144 2.69 -16.90 -4.96
C ARG A 144 1.23 -17.04 -5.42
N SER A 145 0.92 -16.53 -6.60
CA SER A 145 -0.31 -16.81 -7.35
C SER A 145 0.03 -17.52 -8.65
N GLN A 146 -0.79 -18.50 -9.05
CA GLN A 146 -0.64 -19.13 -10.37
C GLN A 146 -1.01 -18.14 -11.47
N TYR A 147 -0.14 -18.02 -12.48
CA TYR A 147 -0.38 -17.16 -13.63
C TYR A 147 -1.22 -17.87 -14.69
N SER A 148 -2.15 -17.12 -15.30
CA SER A 148 -2.84 -17.47 -16.53
C SER A 148 -3.27 -16.16 -17.21
N ARG A 149 -3.30 -16.13 -18.55
CA ARG A 149 -3.75 -14.97 -19.32
C ARG A 149 -5.18 -14.54 -18.94
N ASP A 150 -6.09 -15.51 -18.78
CA ASP A 150 -7.47 -15.23 -18.37
C ASP A 150 -7.54 -14.64 -16.95
N ALA A 151 -6.65 -15.11 -16.06
CA ALA A 151 -6.60 -14.62 -14.70
C ALA A 151 -5.97 -13.21 -14.62
N LEU A 152 -5.08 -12.87 -15.54
CA LEU A 152 -4.56 -11.51 -15.70
C LEU A 152 -5.67 -10.57 -16.19
N LEU A 153 -6.37 -10.93 -17.27
CA LEU A 153 -7.47 -10.14 -17.83
C LEU A 153 -8.65 -9.99 -16.86
N ALA A 154 -8.91 -11.01 -16.05
CA ALA A 154 -9.88 -10.95 -14.96
C ALA A 154 -9.39 -10.19 -13.72
N ASN A 155 -8.20 -9.55 -13.78
CA ASN A 155 -7.60 -8.79 -12.71
C ASN A 155 -7.45 -9.60 -11.41
N LYS A 156 -7.17 -10.92 -11.51
CA LYS A 156 -6.99 -11.84 -10.37
C LYS A 156 -5.53 -12.08 -10.01
N VAL A 157 -4.61 -11.84 -10.95
CA VAL A 157 -3.16 -12.00 -10.77
C VAL A 157 -2.49 -10.64 -10.61
N ASN A 158 -1.36 -10.60 -9.89
CA ASN A 158 -0.46 -9.45 -9.86
C ASN A 158 0.86 -9.84 -10.55
N LEU A 159 1.02 -9.42 -11.81
CA LEU A 159 2.22 -9.69 -12.59
C LEU A 159 3.41 -8.80 -12.19
N LEU A 160 3.16 -7.69 -11.49
CA LEU A 160 4.23 -6.78 -11.06
C LEU A 160 5.03 -7.34 -9.86
N PHE A 161 4.48 -8.32 -9.16
CA PHE A 161 5.16 -8.95 -8.03
C PHE A 161 6.16 -10.01 -8.49
N PHE A 162 7.42 -9.84 -8.09
CA PHE A 162 8.54 -10.74 -8.47
C PHE A 162 8.30 -12.21 -8.16
N GLY A 163 7.60 -12.52 -7.07
CA GLY A 163 7.32 -13.91 -6.71
C GLY A 163 6.35 -14.63 -7.65
N ASN A 164 5.58 -13.87 -8.44
CA ASN A 164 4.60 -14.41 -9.38
C ASN A 164 5.18 -14.60 -10.78
N PHE A 165 6.07 -13.71 -11.23
CA PHE A 165 6.64 -13.80 -12.58
C PHE A 165 7.88 -14.68 -12.71
N ASN A 166 8.51 -15.09 -11.61
CA ASN A 166 9.75 -15.88 -11.62
C ASN A 166 9.66 -17.24 -12.37
N ASN A 167 8.44 -17.72 -12.66
CA ASN A 167 8.22 -18.97 -13.41
C ASN A 167 7.42 -18.75 -14.72
N ILE A 168 7.33 -17.51 -15.20
CA ILE A 168 6.61 -17.16 -16.43
C ILE A 168 7.62 -17.05 -17.58
N PRO A 169 7.38 -17.66 -18.76
CA PRO A 169 8.19 -17.45 -19.96
C PRO A 169 8.26 -15.97 -20.34
N LEU A 170 9.38 -15.50 -20.91
CA LEU A 170 9.57 -14.09 -21.28
C LEU A 170 8.43 -13.57 -22.16
N GLU A 171 8.04 -14.33 -23.19
CA GLU A 171 6.97 -13.97 -24.12
C GLU A 171 5.62 -13.73 -23.41
N GLU A 172 5.27 -14.57 -22.43
CA GLU A 172 4.06 -14.41 -21.62
C GLU A 172 4.14 -13.20 -20.69
N PHE A 173 5.33 -12.92 -20.16
CA PHE A 173 5.56 -11.75 -19.32
C PHE A 173 5.45 -10.45 -20.13
N GLU A 174 6.09 -10.38 -21.31
CA GLU A 174 6.01 -9.24 -22.22
C GLU A 174 4.56 -8.97 -22.64
N TRP A 175 3.84 -10.00 -23.08
CA TRP A 175 2.42 -9.88 -23.42
C TRP A 175 1.59 -9.36 -22.24
N GLY A 176 1.80 -9.89 -21.03
CA GLY A 176 1.07 -9.46 -19.84
C GLY A 176 1.38 -8.02 -19.43
N MET A 177 2.63 -7.59 -19.58
CA MET A 177 3.04 -6.21 -19.35
C MET A 177 2.41 -5.25 -20.36
N ASP A 178 2.30 -5.63 -21.63
CA ASP A 178 1.61 -4.83 -22.65
C ASP A 178 0.12 -4.64 -22.31
N GLN A 179 -0.55 -5.69 -21.82
CA GLN A 179 -1.94 -5.59 -21.36
C GLN A 179 -2.07 -4.63 -20.17
N ILE A 180 -1.19 -4.75 -19.17
CA ILE A 180 -1.18 -3.89 -17.98
C ILE A 180 -0.92 -2.42 -18.36
N MET A 181 0.00 -2.15 -19.28
CA MET A 181 0.33 -0.78 -19.72
C MET A 181 -0.79 -0.15 -20.57
N SER A 182 -1.57 -0.98 -21.26
CA SER A 182 -2.65 -0.53 -22.14
C SER A 182 -3.98 -0.32 -21.42
N ASP A 183 -4.21 -0.96 -20.27
CA ASP A 183 -5.45 -0.86 -19.48
C ASP A 183 -5.22 -0.33 -18.06
N LYS A 184 -5.77 0.86 -17.77
CA LYS A 184 -5.68 1.52 -16.45
C LYS A 184 -6.27 0.67 -15.32
N ASN A 185 -7.34 -0.08 -15.57
CA ASN A 185 -7.98 -0.92 -14.56
C ASN A 185 -7.06 -2.11 -14.20
N LEU A 186 -6.35 -2.67 -15.19
CA LEU A 186 -5.36 -3.71 -14.97
C LEU A 186 -4.12 -3.17 -14.24
N LEU A 187 -3.65 -1.97 -14.62
CA LEU A 187 -2.54 -1.29 -13.96
C LEU A 187 -2.82 -1.02 -12.48
N TYR A 188 -3.88 -0.26 -12.19
CA TYR A 188 -4.22 0.09 -10.82
C TYR A 188 -4.64 -1.14 -10.00
N GLY A 189 -5.31 -2.11 -10.62
CA GLY A 189 -5.64 -3.39 -9.99
C GLY A 189 -4.40 -4.22 -9.63
N SER A 190 -3.34 -4.18 -10.45
CA SER A 190 -2.08 -4.85 -10.14
C SER A 190 -1.33 -4.15 -9.01
N LEU A 191 -1.22 -2.81 -9.06
CA LEU A 191 -0.60 -2.01 -8.00
C LEU A 191 -1.34 -2.14 -6.65
N THR A 192 -2.66 -2.22 -6.69
CA THR A 192 -3.49 -2.43 -5.48
C THR A 192 -3.20 -3.77 -4.82
N LYS A 193 -3.13 -4.85 -5.61
CA LYS A 193 -2.77 -6.18 -5.09
C LYS A 193 -1.35 -6.18 -4.54
N ASP A 194 -0.41 -5.53 -5.23
CA ASP A 194 0.97 -5.44 -4.76
C ASP A 194 1.04 -4.77 -3.38
N LEU A 195 0.40 -3.60 -3.26
CA LEU A 195 0.31 -2.86 -2.01
C LEU A 195 -0.34 -3.70 -0.89
N TYR A 196 -1.41 -4.44 -1.20
CA TYR A 196 -2.09 -5.33 -0.26
C TYR A 196 -1.19 -6.47 0.24
N TYR A 197 -0.51 -7.18 -0.67
CA TYR A 197 0.35 -8.31 -0.30
C TYR A 197 1.59 -7.86 0.47
N ILE A 198 2.18 -6.71 0.12
CA ILE A 198 3.27 -6.11 0.91
C ILE A 198 2.79 -5.84 2.33
N GLY A 199 1.59 -5.26 2.50
CA GLY A 199 0.98 -5.03 3.81
C GLY A 199 0.81 -6.31 4.64
N LEU A 200 0.34 -7.41 4.04
CA LEU A 200 0.20 -8.71 4.73
C LEU A 200 1.53 -9.30 5.18
N ILE A 201 2.59 -9.15 4.38
CA ILE A 201 3.93 -9.60 4.76
C ILE A 201 4.46 -8.76 5.93
N LEU A 202 4.22 -7.45 5.88
CA LEU A 202 4.65 -6.51 6.89
C LEU A 202 4.00 -6.79 8.25
N ASP A 203 2.68 -7.02 8.29
CA ASP A 203 1.97 -7.39 9.53
C ASP A 203 2.62 -8.60 10.22
N LYS A 204 2.94 -9.65 9.45
CA LYS A 204 3.63 -10.84 9.98
C LYS A 204 5.02 -10.50 10.55
N LYS A 205 5.81 -9.66 9.86
CA LYS A 205 7.11 -9.21 10.36
C LYS A 205 6.98 -8.48 11.70
N TYR A 206 6.04 -7.53 11.79
CA TYR A 206 5.80 -6.76 13.02
C TYR A 206 5.24 -7.63 14.15
N LYS A 207 4.47 -8.68 13.86
CA LYS A 207 4.01 -9.65 14.86
C LYS A 207 5.18 -10.41 15.49
N TYR A 208 6.09 -10.97 14.68
CA TYR A 208 7.28 -11.65 15.21
C TYR A 208 8.18 -10.71 16.00
N LEU A 209 8.36 -9.49 15.48
CA LEU A 209 9.15 -8.48 16.17
C LEU A 209 8.55 -8.15 17.54
N ARG A 210 7.22 -7.94 17.62
CA ARG A 210 6.54 -7.70 18.89
C ARG A 210 6.77 -8.83 19.89
N ILE A 211 6.62 -10.09 19.46
CA ILE A 211 6.87 -11.26 20.30
C ILE A 211 8.32 -11.27 20.79
N SER A 212 9.29 -10.99 19.91
CA SER A 212 10.71 -10.87 20.26
C SER A 212 10.94 -9.83 21.36
N TYR A 213 10.38 -8.62 21.22
CA TYR A 213 10.51 -7.56 22.24
C TYR A 213 9.87 -7.96 23.56
N THR A 214 8.68 -8.56 23.52
CA THR A 214 7.98 -9.04 24.71
C THR A 214 8.80 -10.10 25.45
N LEU A 215 9.30 -11.12 24.74
CA LEU A 215 10.14 -12.15 25.35
C LEU A 215 11.42 -11.57 25.94
N PHE A 216 12.07 -10.65 25.24
CA PHE A 216 13.28 -10.02 25.71
C PHE A 216 13.06 -9.25 27.02
N ILE A 217 12.05 -8.36 27.06
CA ILE A 217 11.80 -7.50 28.21
C ILE A 217 11.38 -8.33 29.43
N PHE A 218 10.36 -9.18 29.30
CA PHE A 218 9.87 -9.98 30.42
C PHE A 218 10.89 -11.02 30.85
N GLY A 219 11.59 -11.64 29.91
CA GLY A 219 12.62 -12.61 30.19
C GLY A 219 13.83 -12.02 30.91
N LEU A 220 14.24 -10.80 30.55
CA LEU A 220 15.34 -10.10 31.23
C LEU A 220 14.98 -9.72 32.67
N ILE A 221 13.75 -9.26 32.90
CA ILE A 221 13.24 -8.99 34.26
C ILE A 221 13.21 -10.28 35.08
N ALA A 222 12.65 -11.38 34.53
CA ALA A 222 12.58 -12.67 35.20
C ALA A 222 13.98 -13.23 35.54
N ALA A 223 14.92 -13.13 34.61
CA ALA A 223 16.31 -13.51 34.84
C ALA A 223 16.94 -12.66 35.95
N GLY A 224 16.76 -11.33 35.92
CA GLY A 224 17.26 -10.43 36.96
C GLY A 224 16.74 -10.76 38.36
N ILE A 225 15.44 -11.03 38.48
CA ILE A 225 14.83 -11.47 39.75
C ILE A 225 15.43 -12.82 40.18
N SER A 226 15.63 -13.75 39.24
CA SER A 226 16.24 -15.04 39.54
C SER A 226 17.66 -14.91 40.08
N TYR A 227 18.48 -13.99 39.55
CA TYR A 227 19.81 -13.69 40.08
C TYR A 227 19.75 -13.12 41.50
N ILE A 228 18.81 -12.19 41.77
CA ILE A 228 18.65 -11.61 43.11
C ILE A 228 18.29 -12.70 44.12
N ILE A 229 17.33 -13.56 43.79
CA ILE A 229 16.92 -14.67 44.67
C ILE A 229 18.11 -15.61 44.92
N ALA A 230 18.83 -15.98 43.86
CA ALA A 230 19.97 -16.88 43.97
C ALA A 230 21.12 -16.31 44.81
N LEU A 231 21.25 -14.98 44.93
CA LEU A 231 22.25 -14.33 45.78
C LEU A 231 21.80 -14.18 47.25
N LEU A 232 20.50 -14.22 47.50
CA LEU A 232 19.92 -14.09 48.85
C LEU A 232 19.76 -15.44 49.56
N VAL A 233 19.76 -16.55 48.80
CA VAL A 233 19.68 -17.93 49.29
C VAL A 233 21.08 -18.52 49.38
#